data_AF-Q5LUK8-F1
#
_entry.id   AF-Q5LUK8-F1
#
_cell.length_a   1.000
_cell.length_b   1.000
_cell.length_c   1.000
_cell.angle_alpha   90.00
_cell.angle_beta   90.00
_cell.angle_gamma   90.00
#
_symmetry.space_group_name_H-M   'P 1'
#
loop_
_entity.id
_entity.type
_entity.pdbx_description
1 polymer ?
#
loop_
_entity_poly.entity_id
_entity_poly.type
_entity_poly.pdbx_seq_one_letter_code
_entity_poly.pdbx_strand_id
1 'polypeptide(L)'
;MRSLEKVTKYLVDSGLKLSGPIARRDGENSDLYAFVEVTRDEKGHQKPSNLRLSRLTKELLDDGIVVKFILNDVSNADFETGLRATLLHAFPEFIRNCFLSFDNDGAVVWIVPKISAVREHLGSIANRITIYLGNADITLSEVKLTVDENLPSRTAILSELRISAPTTSEHLAERLSEKGFSTPPIDYINRHLDALRRANHVIRRKDAHYCLTASALKVLGTVKRRSSPDIARFLDLARRGT
;
A
#
# COMPACT_ATOMS: atom_id res chain seq x y z
N MET A 1 7.79 -14.40 31.65
CA MET A 1 7.29 -13.57 30.53
C MET A 1 8.13 -13.85 29.28
N ARG A 2 7.53 -14.43 28.22
CA ARG A 2 8.21 -14.53 26.93
C ARG A 2 8.29 -13.13 26.31
N SER A 3 9.48 -12.73 25.86
CA SER A 3 9.69 -11.48 25.10
C SER A 3 8.89 -11.52 23.79
N LEU A 4 8.47 -10.36 23.27
CA LEU A 4 7.77 -10.23 21.97
C LEU A 4 8.50 -10.99 20.86
N GLU A 5 9.84 -10.95 20.87
CA GLU A 5 10.70 -11.67 19.92
C GLU A 5 10.53 -13.20 19.99
N LYS A 6 10.29 -13.76 21.18
CA LYS A 6 10.07 -15.20 21.35
C LYS A 6 8.71 -15.62 20.80
N VAL A 7 7.69 -14.77 20.94
CA VAL A 7 6.35 -15.02 20.38
C VAL A 7 6.38 -14.92 18.85
N THR A 8 7.04 -13.89 18.31
CA THR A 8 7.26 -13.74 16.86
C THR A 8 7.98 -14.96 16.29
N LYS A 9 9.07 -15.40 16.95
CA LYS A 9 9.82 -16.59 16.51
C LYS A 9 8.98 -17.86 16.56
N TYR A 10 8.20 -18.06 17.62
CA TYR A 10 7.29 -19.21 17.73
C TYR A 10 6.22 -19.24 16.63
N LEU A 11 5.63 -18.09 16.30
CA LEU A 11 4.61 -18.00 15.24
C LEU A 11 5.22 -18.26 13.84
N VAL A 12 6.43 -17.76 13.58
CA VAL A 12 7.15 -17.99 12.32
C VAL A 12 7.62 -19.45 12.21
N ASP A 13 8.18 -20.03 13.27
CA ASP A 13 8.57 -21.45 13.32
C ASP A 13 7.36 -22.39 13.19
N SER A 14 6.19 -21.93 13.65
CA SER A 14 4.90 -22.61 13.44
C SER A 14 4.36 -22.50 12.01
N GLY A 15 5.11 -21.87 11.09
CA GLY A 15 4.79 -21.76 9.67
C GLY A 15 3.77 -20.68 9.30
N LEU A 16 3.55 -19.69 10.17
CA LEU A 16 2.74 -18.52 9.83
C LEU A 16 3.60 -17.48 9.11
N LYS A 17 3.06 -16.91 8.04
CA LYS A 17 3.60 -15.69 7.43
C LYS A 17 3.01 -14.50 8.14
N LEU A 18 3.84 -13.73 8.83
CA LEU A 18 3.41 -12.50 9.49
C LEU A 18 3.51 -11.33 8.51
N SER A 19 2.44 -10.53 8.38
CA SER A 19 2.43 -9.32 7.54
C SER A 19 3.08 -8.10 8.23
N GLY A 20 3.62 -8.27 9.44
CA GLY A 20 4.19 -7.17 10.22
C GLY A 20 4.62 -7.59 11.63
N PRO A 21 5.21 -6.65 12.42
CA PRO A 21 5.56 -6.90 13.81
C PRO A 21 4.32 -7.14 14.66
N ILE A 22 4.45 -7.97 15.69
CA ILE A 22 3.36 -8.18 16.67
C ILE A 22 3.18 -6.88 17.46
N ALA A 23 1.97 -6.32 17.40
CA ALA A 23 1.63 -5.12 18.14
C ALA A 23 1.10 -5.49 19.53
N ARG A 24 1.55 -4.77 20.55
CA ARG A 24 0.99 -4.85 21.90
C ARG A 24 0.06 -3.67 22.08
N ARG A 25 -1.17 -3.91 22.54
CA ARG A 25 -2.04 -2.81 22.96
C ARG A 25 -1.71 -2.46 24.41
N ASP A 26 -1.41 -1.19 24.68
CA ASP A 26 -1.24 -0.70 26.04
C ASP A 26 -2.62 -0.60 26.71
N GLY A 27 -2.88 -1.49 27.66
CA GLY A 27 -4.11 -1.62 28.44
C GLY A 27 -3.95 -2.67 29.55
N GLU A 28 -4.95 -2.80 30.44
CA GLU A 28 -4.90 -3.69 31.62
C GLU A 28 -4.73 -5.18 31.27
N ASN A 29 -5.10 -5.59 30.06
CA ASN A 29 -4.83 -6.93 29.52
C ASN A 29 -3.73 -6.83 28.46
N SER A 30 -2.64 -7.58 28.64
CA SER A 30 -1.52 -7.69 27.72
C SER A 30 -1.87 -8.50 26.46
N ASP A 31 -2.85 -8.03 25.70
CA ASP A 31 -3.26 -8.62 24.43
C ASP A 31 -2.19 -8.32 23.35
N LEU A 32 -1.77 -9.37 22.65
CA LEU A 32 -0.87 -9.29 21.51
C LEU A 32 -1.66 -9.47 20.21
N TYR A 33 -1.39 -8.63 19.23
CA TYR A 33 -1.99 -8.69 17.91
C TYR A 33 -0.95 -9.15 16.89
N ALA A 34 -1.22 -10.28 16.24
CA ALA A 34 -0.36 -10.81 15.18
C ALA A 34 -1.10 -10.72 13.84
N PHE A 35 -0.51 -9.99 12.89
CA PHE A 35 -1.01 -9.88 11.52
C PHE A 35 -0.53 -11.08 10.71
N VAL A 36 -1.44 -11.92 10.24
CA VAL A 36 -1.13 -13.17 9.53
C VAL A 36 -1.63 -13.09 8.11
N GLU A 37 -0.75 -13.35 7.15
CA GLU A 37 -1.13 -13.50 5.75
C GLU A 37 -1.88 -14.81 5.55
N VAL A 38 -2.98 -14.70 4.82
CA VAL A 38 -3.84 -15.83 4.51
C VAL A 38 -3.93 -15.98 3.00
N THR A 39 -3.72 -17.21 2.53
CA THR A 39 -3.83 -17.59 1.12
C THR A 39 -4.92 -18.64 0.96
N ARG A 40 -5.61 -18.66 -0.17
CA ARG A 40 -6.61 -19.70 -0.47
C ARG A 40 -6.01 -20.73 -1.41
N ASP A 41 -6.24 -22.02 -1.13
CA ASP A 41 -5.85 -23.09 -2.06
C ASP A 41 -6.76 -23.14 -3.29
N GLU A 42 -6.41 -23.95 -4.29
CA GLU A 42 -7.20 -24.14 -5.53
C GLU A 42 -8.62 -24.68 -5.28
N LYS A 43 -8.92 -25.12 -4.05
CA LYS A 43 -10.23 -25.60 -3.59
C LYS A 43 -10.95 -24.57 -2.71
N GLY A 44 -10.41 -23.35 -2.58
CA GLY A 44 -10.98 -22.25 -1.80
C GLY A 44 -10.73 -22.35 -0.29
N HIS A 45 -9.92 -23.29 0.18
CA HIS A 45 -9.63 -23.42 1.61
C HIS A 45 -8.57 -22.43 2.07
N GLN A 46 -8.84 -21.83 3.22
CA GLN A 46 -7.98 -20.89 3.90
C GLN A 46 -6.70 -21.56 4.44
N LYS A 47 -5.53 -21.02 4.08
CA LYS A 47 -4.20 -21.37 4.61
C LYS A 47 -3.54 -20.11 5.18
N PRO A 48 -3.30 -20.04 6.51
CA PRO A 48 -3.55 -21.07 7.52
C PRO A 48 -5.03 -21.19 7.89
N SER A 49 -5.48 -22.39 8.26
CA SER A 49 -6.89 -22.66 8.59
C SER A 49 -7.27 -22.10 9.97
N ASN A 50 -8.53 -21.70 10.15
CA ASN A 50 -9.06 -21.23 11.43
C ASN A 50 -8.86 -22.24 12.57
N LEU A 51 -8.89 -23.53 12.26
CA LEU A 51 -8.63 -24.60 13.21
C LEU A 51 -7.17 -24.58 13.71
N ARG A 52 -6.21 -24.28 12.82
CA ARG A 52 -4.80 -24.12 13.20
C ARG A 52 -4.56 -22.86 14.02
N LEU A 53 -5.21 -21.74 13.66
CA LEU A 53 -5.14 -20.49 14.42
C LEU A 53 -5.71 -20.65 15.83
N SER A 54 -6.86 -21.33 15.96
CA SER A 54 -7.48 -21.60 17.27
C SER A 54 -6.62 -22.49 18.18
N ARG A 55 -5.87 -23.45 17.60
CA ARG A 55 -4.90 -24.27 18.35
C ARG A 55 -3.74 -23.44 18.86
N LEU A 56 -3.15 -22.61 18.00
CA LEU A 56 -2.05 -21.70 18.37
C LEU A 56 -2.49 -20.68 19.43
N THR A 57 -3.72 -20.15 19.33
CA THR A 57 -4.27 -19.27 20.38
C THR A 57 -4.41 -20.02 21.71
N LYS A 58 -4.87 -21.27 21.71
CA LYS A 58 -4.99 -22.07 22.94
C LYS A 58 -3.63 -22.41 23.56
N GLU A 59 -2.66 -22.83 22.76
CA GLU A 59 -1.30 -23.10 23.24
C GLU A 59 -0.64 -21.86 23.85
N LEU A 60 -0.86 -20.68 23.25
CA LEU A 60 -0.35 -19.42 23.78
C LEU A 60 -1.14 -18.94 25.01
N LEU A 61 -2.43 -19.28 25.09
CA LEU A 61 -3.27 -19.01 26.26
C LEU A 61 -2.84 -19.84 27.47
N ASP A 62 -2.46 -21.10 27.27
CA ASP A 62 -1.91 -21.97 28.32
C ASP A 62 -0.58 -21.41 28.88
N ASP A 63 0.16 -20.65 28.06
CA ASP A 63 1.35 -19.89 28.45
C ASP A 63 1.04 -18.51 29.07
N GLY A 64 -0.25 -18.16 29.24
CA GLY A 64 -0.72 -16.89 29.79
C GLY A 64 -0.66 -15.70 28.82
N ILE A 65 -0.60 -15.97 27.51
CA ILE A 65 -0.47 -14.96 26.45
C ILE A 65 -1.72 -14.99 25.57
N VAL A 66 -2.47 -13.89 25.56
CA VAL A 66 -3.62 -13.73 24.66
C VAL A 66 -3.12 -13.18 23.33
N VAL A 67 -3.06 -14.03 22.30
CA VAL A 67 -2.77 -13.60 20.92
C VAL A 67 -4.03 -13.57 20.09
N LYS A 68 -4.40 -12.38 19.60
CA LYS A 68 -5.47 -12.17 18.63
C LYS A 68 -4.86 -12.09 17.24
N PHE A 69 -5.30 -12.98 16.35
CA PHE A 69 -4.85 -13.00 14.96
C PHE A 69 -5.71 -12.06 14.12
N ILE A 70 -5.06 -11.14 13.41
CA ILE A 70 -5.69 -10.32 12.38
C ILE A 70 -5.32 -10.94 11.03
N LEU A 71 -6.33 -11.36 10.27
CA LEU A 71 -6.16 -12.07 9.01
C LEU A 71 -6.10 -11.08 7.86
N ASN A 72 -4.94 -10.97 7.21
CA ASN A 72 -4.79 -10.28 5.94
C ASN A 72 -4.97 -11.30 4.82
N ASP A 73 -6.20 -11.44 4.35
CA ASP A 73 -6.54 -12.29 3.21
C ASP A 73 -6.28 -11.52 1.91
N VAL A 74 -5.85 -12.23 0.87
CA VAL A 74 -5.66 -11.72 -0.51
C VAL A 74 -6.98 -11.12 -1.08
N SER A 75 -8.09 -11.30 -0.36
CA SER A 75 -9.40 -10.67 -0.55
C SER A 75 -9.43 -9.14 -0.45
N ASN A 76 -8.37 -8.46 -0.02
CA ASN A 76 -8.30 -6.99 -0.10
C ASN A 76 -8.50 -6.48 -1.55
N ALA A 77 -8.02 -7.23 -2.55
CA ALA A 77 -8.22 -6.90 -3.96
C ALA A 77 -9.69 -7.05 -4.41
N ASP A 78 -10.40 -8.06 -3.91
CA ASP A 78 -11.81 -8.29 -4.23
C ASP A 78 -12.71 -7.26 -3.54
N PHE A 79 -12.39 -6.90 -2.29
CA PHE A 79 -13.13 -5.93 -1.52
C PHE A 79 -12.97 -4.51 -2.08
N GLU A 80 -11.74 -4.13 -2.44
CA GLU A 80 -11.47 -2.88 -3.15
C GLU A 80 -12.20 -2.84 -4.50
N THR A 81 -12.21 -3.95 -5.24
CA THR A 81 -12.89 -4.03 -6.53
C THR A 81 -14.40 -3.87 -6.39
N GLY A 82 -15.01 -4.46 -5.37
CA GLY A 82 -16.43 -4.30 -5.07
C GLY A 82 -16.79 -2.89 -4.57
N LEU A 83 -15.95 -2.28 -3.71
CA LEU A 83 -16.12 -0.88 -3.29
C LEU A 83 -16.05 0.05 -4.51
N ARG A 84 -15.07 -0.20 -5.38
CA ARG A 84 -14.85 0.56 -6.61
C ARG A 84 -16.02 0.45 -7.58
N ALA A 85 -16.53 -0.76 -7.80
CA ALA A 85 -17.73 -0.95 -8.63
C ALA A 85 -18.94 -0.21 -8.04
N THR A 86 -19.14 -0.30 -6.73
CA THR A 86 -20.25 0.35 -6.02
C THR A 86 -20.17 1.87 -6.14
N LEU A 87 -19.00 2.46 -5.92
CA LEU A 87 -18.81 3.91 -5.98
C LEU A 87 -18.87 4.46 -7.41
N LEU A 88 -18.28 3.76 -8.38
CA LEU A 88 -18.35 4.15 -9.79
C LEU A 88 -19.77 4.06 -10.35
N HIS A 89 -20.58 3.10 -9.89
CA HIS A 89 -21.97 2.98 -10.29
C HIS A 89 -22.87 4.00 -9.59
N ALA A 90 -22.64 4.28 -8.30
CA ALA A 90 -23.46 5.24 -7.55
C ALA A 90 -23.13 6.69 -7.88
N PHE A 91 -21.88 6.99 -8.24
CA PHE A 91 -21.39 8.34 -8.50
C PHE A 91 -20.58 8.44 -9.81
N PRO A 92 -21.14 8.03 -10.96
CA PRO A 92 -20.42 7.95 -12.22
C PRO A 92 -19.94 9.32 -12.69
N GLU A 93 -20.68 10.40 -12.45
CA GLU A 93 -20.33 11.76 -12.87
C GLU A 93 -19.24 12.39 -11.99
N PHE A 94 -19.07 11.88 -10.77
CA PHE A 94 -18.20 12.49 -9.75
C PHE A 94 -16.90 11.71 -9.57
N ILE A 95 -16.93 10.38 -9.63
CA ILE A 95 -15.77 9.53 -9.31
C ILE A 95 -15.18 8.95 -10.59
N ARG A 96 -13.88 9.19 -10.82
CA ARG A 96 -13.10 8.56 -11.90
C ARG A 96 -12.55 7.21 -11.44
N ASN A 97 -12.14 7.13 -10.19
CA ASN A 97 -11.61 5.91 -9.59
C ASN A 97 -11.64 6.03 -8.06
N CYS A 98 -11.50 4.90 -7.39
CA CYS A 98 -11.21 4.89 -5.96
C CYS A 98 -10.25 3.75 -5.60
N PHE A 99 -9.60 3.92 -4.46
CA PHE A 99 -8.68 2.96 -3.89
C PHE A 99 -8.96 2.80 -2.42
N LEU A 100 -8.67 1.60 -1.91
CA LEU A 100 -8.75 1.28 -0.50
C LEU A 100 -7.34 1.02 0.00
N SER A 101 -6.94 1.72 1.05
CA SER A 101 -5.73 1.41 1.80
C SER A 101 -6.11 1.19 3.26
N PHE A 102 -5.32 0.40 3.98
CA PHE A 102 -5.49 0.23 5.42
C PHE A 102 -4.35 0.93 6.14
N ASP A 103 -4.67 1.67 7.19
CA ASP A 103 -3.74 2.24 8.14
C ASP A 103 -4.02 1.68 9.55
N ASN A 104 -3.20 2.00 10.54
CA ASN A 104 -3.33 1.51 11.91
C ASN A 104 -4.69 1.84 12.55
N ASP A 105 -5.35 2.91 12.10
CA ASP A 105 -6.65 3.37 12.61
C ASP A 105 -7.86 2.88 11.76
N GLY A 106 -7.62 2.10 10.70
CA GLY A 106 -8.68 1.50 9.88
C GLY A 106 -8.53 1.71 8.37
N ALA A 107 -9.64 1.62 7.65
CA ALA A 107 -9.66 1.80 6.20
C ALA A 107 -9.61 3.27 5.81
N VAL A 108 -8.70 3.63 4.92
CA VAL A 108 -8.62 4.93 4.26
C VAL A 108 -9.02 4.77 2.80
N VAL A 109 -10.04 5.50 2.36
CA VAL A 109 -10.53 5.44 0.98
C VAL A 109 -10.06 6.66 0.21
N TRP A 110 -9.33 6.42 -0.87
CA TRP A 110 -8.84 7.44 -1.78
C TRP A 110 -9.78 7.57 -2.96
N ILE A 111 -10.26 8.78 -3.22
CA ILE A 111 -11.16 9.07 -4.34
C ILE A 111 -10.42 9.92 -5.36
N VAL A 112 -10.45 9.47 -6.61
CA VAL A 112 -10.03 10.25 -7.77
C VAL A 112 -11.27 10.92 -8.36
N PRO A 113 -11.49 12.22 -8.14
CA PRO A 113 -12.66 12.91 -8.68
C PRO A 113 -12.53 13.17 -10.19
N LYS A 114 -13.68 13.25 -10.86
CA LYS A 114 -13.81 13.75 -12.25
C LYS A 114 -13.92 15.27 -12.29
N ILE A 115 -14.58 15.86 -11.29
CA ILE A 115 -14.88 17.29 -11.20
C ILE A 115 -14.70 17.80 -9.76
N SER A 116 -14.42 19.09 -9.59
CA SER A 116 -14.22 19.72 -8.29
C SER A 116 -15.45 19.66 -7.38
N ALA A 117 -16.65 19.53 -7.97
CA ALA A 117 -17.94 19.44 -7.28
C ALA A 117 -18.12 18.16 -6.44
N VAL A 118 -17.20 17.19 -6.52
CA VAL A 118 -17.22 15.99 -5.65
C VAL A 118 -17.22 16.34 -4.16
N ARG A 119 -16.66 17.49 -3.77
CA ARG A 119 -16.65 17.95 -2.38
C ARG A 119 -18.05 18.14 -1.80
N GLU A 120 -19.01 18.61 -2.60
CA GLU A 120 -20.39 18.80 -2.16
C GLU A 120 -21.11 17.46 -1.90
N HIS A 121 -20.60 16.38 -2.51
CA HIS A 121 -21.14 15.03 -2.37
C HIS A 121 -20.30 14.12 -1.45
N LEU A 122 -19.23 14.64 -0.82
CA LEU A 122 -18.34 13.86 0.05
C LEU A 122 -19.11 13.18 1.19
N GLY A 123 -20.09 13.85 1.80
CA GLY A 123 -20.89 13.26 2.87
C GLY A 123 -21.71 12.05 2.41
N SER A 124 -22.31 12.13 1.22
CA SER A 124 -23.06 11.01 0.63
C SER A 124 -22.14 9.86 0.22
N ILE A 125 -20.94 10.18 -0.31
CA ILE A 125 -19.95 9.19 -0.67
C ILE A 125 -19.39 8.50 0.58
N ALA A 126 -19.02 9.25 1.61
CA ALA A 126 -18.55 8.72 2.89
C ALA A 126 -19.58 7.81 3.54
N ASN A 127 -20.86 8.22 3.60
CA ASN A 127 -21.93 7.36 4.12
C ASN A 127 -22.04 6.04 3.35
N ARG A 128 -21.95 6.08 2.01
CA ARG A 128 -22.00 4.87 1.18
C ARG A 128 -20.80 3.96 1.45
N ILE A 129 -19.62 4.54 1.60
CA ILE A 129 -18.38 3.84 1.96
C ILE A 129 -18.53 3.20 3.34
N THR A 130 -19.01 3.93 4.34
CA THR A 130 -19.24 3.42 5.70
C THR A 130 -20.23 2.26 5.72
N ILE A 131 -21.33 2.34 4.95
CA ILE A 131 -22.29 1.22 4.84
C ILE A 131 -21.61 0.00 4.20
N TYR A 132 -20.84 0.20 3.13
CA TYR A 132 -20.15 -0.89 2.44
C TYR A 132 -19.08 -1.54 3.32
N LEU A 133 -18.28 -0.74 4.04
CA LEU A 133 -17.25 -1.20 4.97
C LEU A 133 -17.84 -1.82 6.23
N GLY A 134 -18.95 -1.27 6.73
CA GLY A 134 -19.66 -1.78 7.89
C GLY A 134 -20.23 -3.18 7.68
N ASN A 135 -20.63 -3.53 6.46
CA ASN A 135 -21.02 -4.90 6.11
C ASN A 135 -19.88 -5.93 6.24
N ALA A 136 -18.64 -5.47 6.35
CA ALA A 136 -17.45 -6.30 6.49
C ALA A 136 -16.73 -6.07 7.84
N ASP A 137 -17.40 -5.44 8.81
CA ASP A 137 -16.82 -5.05 10.12
C ASP A 137 -15.55 -4.18 10.01
N ILE A 138 -15.39 -3.42 8.92
CA ILE A 138 -14.27 -2.51 8.72
C ILE A 138 -14.69 -1.09 9.10
N THR A 139 -13.88 -0.41 9.93
CA THR A 139 -14.06 1.00 10.26
C THR A 139 -13.42 1.91 9.23
N LEU A 140 -14.21 2.84 8.68
CA LEU A 140 -13.69 3.93 7.85
C LEU A 140 -12.97 4.93 8.74
N SER A 141 -11.66 5.05 8.56
CA SER A 141 -10.83 6.05 9.23
C SER A 141 -10.99 7.41 8.53
N GLU A 142 -10.78 7.45 7.20
CA GLU A 142 -10.81 8.70 6.45
C GLU A 142 -11.16 8.50 4.97
N VAL A 143 -11.76 9.53 4.35
CA VAL A 143 -11.94 9.63 2.89
C VAL A 143 -11.07 10.76 2.37
N LYS A 144 -10.06 10.41 1.57
CA LYS A 144 -9.11 11.36 0.99
C LYS A 144 -9.39 11.62 -0.48
N LEU A 145 -9.42 12.89 -0.88
CA LEU A 145 -9.46 13.27 -2.29
C LEU A 145 -8.02 13.36 -2.83
N THR A 146 -7.76 12.74 -3.98
CA THR A 146 -6.44 12.81 -4.63
C THR A 146 -6.06 14.21 -5.13
N VAL A 147 -6.96 15.19 -5.05
CA VAL A 147 -6.74 16.57 -5.54
C VAL A 147 -6.17 17.48 -4.44
N ASP A 148 -6.39 17.12 -3.18
CA ASP A 148 -6.03 17.94 -2.01
C ASP A 148 -4.70 17.52 -1.39
N GLU A 149 -4.10 16.45 -1.93
CA GLU A 149 -2.85 15.86 -1.48
C GLU A 149 -1.74 16.17 -2.49
N ASN A 150 -0.52 16.40 -2.00
CA ASN A 150 0.66 16.67 -2.82
C ASN A 150 1.10 15.39 -3.55
N LEU A 151 0.32 14.99 -4.56
CA LEU A 151 0.58 13.78 -5.32
C LEU A 151 1.72 13.98 -6.30
N PRO A 152 2.55 12.95 -6.50
CA PRO A 152 3.69 13.04 -7.40
C PRO A 152 3.21 13.14 -8.85
N SER A 153 3.51 14.27 -9.49
CA SER A 153 3.25 14.46 -10.92
C SER A 153 4.08 13.50 -11.77
N ARG A 154 3.69 13.28 -13.05
CA ARG A 154 4.49 12.48 -14.00
C ARG A 154 5.94 12.96 -14.09
N THR A 155 6.17 14.27 -14.03
CA THR A 155 7.51 14.87 -14.06
C THR A 155 8.28 14.57 -12.77
N ALA A 156 7.61 14.60 -11.61
CA ALA A 156 8.22 14.21 -10.34
C ALA A 156 8.62 12.73 -10.34
N ILE A 157 7.73 11.84 -10.81
CA ILE A 157 8.01 10.40 -10.97
C ILE A 157 9.21 10.17 -11.90
N LEU A 158 9.25 10.84 -13.06
CA LEU A 158 10.37 10.74 -14.00
C LEU A 158 11.69 11.29 -13.43
N SER A 159 11.61 12.37 -12.65
CA SER A 159 12.78 12.99 -12.00
C SER A 159 13.35 12.08 -10.93
N GLU A 160 12.50 11.45 -10.12
CA GLU A 160 12.95 10.44 -9.16
C GLU A 160 13.51 9.21 -9.84
N LEU A 161 12.82 8.69 -10.85
CA LEU A 161 13.28 7.54 -11.60
C LEU A 161 14.65 7.80 -12.23
N ARG A 162 14.98 9.05 -12.59
CA ARG A 162 16.31 9.39 -13.09
C ARG A 162 17.42 9.16 -12.08
N ILE A 163 17.13 9.46 -10.82
CA ILE A 163 18.10 9.38 -9.73
C ILE A 163 18.19 7.93 -9.25
N SER A 164 17.05 7.28 -9.07
CA SER A 164 16.96 5.96 -8.44
C SER A 164 17.02 4.78 -9.40
N ALA A 165 16.96 4.98 -10.72
CA ALA A 165 16.98 3.88 -11.68
C ALA A 165 18.31 3.12 -11.68
N PRO A 166 18.28 1.77 -11.74
CA PRO A 166 17.07 0.92 -11.78
C PRO A 166 16.36 0.82 -10.41
N THR A 167 15.02 0.88 -10.37
CA THR A 167 14.23 0.77 -9.13
C THR A 167 12.91 0.03 -9.33
N THR A 168 12.33 -0.54 -8.28
CA THR A 168 10.96 -1.08 -8.29
C THR A 168 9.92 0.02 -8.03
N SER A 169 8.64 -0.31 -8.24
CA SER A 169 7.50 0.57 -7.97
C SER A 169 7.39 0.92 -6.48
N GLU A 170 7.68 -0.04 -5.62
CA GLU A 170 7.58 0.09 -4.15
C GLU A 170 8.66 1.04 -3.65
N HIS A 171 9.92 0.81 -4.06
CA HIS A 171 11.02 1.68 -3.67
C HIS A 171 10.90 3.09 -4.26
N LEU A 172 10.28 3.23 -5.44
CA LEU A 172 9.96 4.54 -6.00
C LEU A 172 8.89 5.26 -5.15
N ALA A 173 7.91 4.53 -4.61
CA ALA A 173 6.89 5.07 -3.72
C ALA A 173 7.49 5.60 -2.42
N GLU A 174 8.37 4.81 -1.79
CA GLU A 174 9.09 5.20 -0.57
C GLU A 174 9.86 6.50 -0.77
N ARG A 175 10.63 6.61 -1.86
CA ARG A 175 11.42 7.81 -2.15
C ARG A 175 10.58 9.05 -2.45
N LEU A 176 9.42 8.86 -3.07
CA LEU A 176 8.48 9.97 -3.27
C LEU A 176 7.90 10.42 -1.91
N SER A 177 7.59 9.47 -1.03
CA SER A 177 7.16 9.78 0.35
C SER A 177 8.22 10.55 1.13
N GLU A 178 9.49 10.12 1.08
CA GLU A 178 10.62 10.82 1.71
C GLU A 178 10.79 12.27 1.23
N LYS A 179 10.35 12.58 0.00
CA LYS A 179 10.39 13.94 -0.57
C LYS A 179 9.18 14.80 -0.22
N GLY A 180 8.28 14.30 0.64
CA GLY A 180 7.09 15.02 1.08
C GLY A 180 5.93 14.95 0.10
N PHE A 181 5.92 13.98 -0.82
CA PHE A 181 4.71 13.65 -1.58
C PHE A 181 3.83 12.75 -0.73
N SER A 182 2.51 12.98 -0.77
CA SER A 182 1.55 12.16 -0.05
C SER A 182 1.57 10.75 -0.61
N THR A 183 1.86 9.76 0.24
CA THR A 183 2.08 8.36 -0.14
C THR A 183 0.84 7.81 -0.85
N PRO A 184 0.84 7.69 -2.20
CA PRO A 184 -0.31 7.16 -2.89
C PRO A 184 -0.28 5.62 -2.83
N PRO A 185 -1.42 4.95 -3.02
CA PRO A 185 -1.46 3.51 -3.22
C PRO A 185 -0.49 3.09 -4.35
N ILE A 186 0.16 1.93 -4.22
CA ILE A 186 1.12 1.43 -5.21
C ILE A 186 0.54 1.39 -6.63
N ASP A 187 -0.77 1.14 -6.74
CA ASP A 187 -1.52 1.14 -7.99
C ASP A 187 -1.54 2.49 -8.70
N TYR A 188 -1.51 3.60 -7.97
CA TYR A 188 -1.39 4.93 -8.55
C TYR A 188 -0.07 5.07 -9.30
N ILE A 189 1.04 4.65 -8.67
CA ILE A 189 2.37 4.71 -9.26
C ILE A 189 2.46 3.75 -10.44
N ASN A 190 1.93 2.53 -10.31
CA ASN A 190 1.88 1.56 -11.40
C ASN A 190 1.13 2.10 -12.62
N ARG A 191 -0.04 2.72 -12.44
CA ARG A 191 -0.78 3.35 -13.55
C ARG A 191 0.01 4.47 -14.22
N HIS A 192 0.74 5.27 -13.44
CA HIS A 192 1.60 6.33 -13.98
C HIS A 192 2.80 5.75 -14.74
N LEU A 193 3.46 4.73 -14.19
CA LEU A 193 4.56 4.03 -14.85
C LEU A 193 4.10 3.35 -16.15
N ASP A 194 2.90 2.77 -16.18
CA ASP A 194 2.32 2.20 -17.41
C ASP A 194 1.96 3.26 -18.45
N ALA A 195 1.45 4.42 -18.02
CA ALA A 195 1.23 5.54 -18.92
C ALA A 195 2.57 6.05 -19.52
N LEU A 196 3.61 6.17 -18.69
CA LEU A 196 4.96 6.56 -19.12
C LEU A 196 5.63 5.49 -20.01
N ARG A 197 5.33 4.21 -19.78
CA ARG A 197 5.78 3.10 -20.63
C ARG A 197 5.13 3.17 -22.01
N ARG A 198 3.81 3.40 -22.07
CA ARG A 198 3.09 3.61 -23.35
C ARG A 198 3.59 4.83 -24.11
N ALA A 199 4.05 5.86 -23.39
CA ALA A 199 4.67 7.05 -23.98
C ALA A 199 6.15 6.87 -24.37
N ASN A 200 6.72 5.66 -24.28
CA ASN A 200 8.13 5.38 -24.52
C ASN A 200 9.10 6.23 -23.68
N HIS A 201 8.71 6.59 -22.45
CA HIS A 201 9.58 7.28 -21.50
C HIS A 201 10.25 6.34 -20.50
N VAL A 202 9.58 5.24 -20.16
CA VAL A 202 10.05 4.25 -19.16
C VAL A 202 10.06 2.86 -19.78
N ILE A 203 11.07 2.06 -19.43
CA ILE A 203 11.16 0.63 -19.77
C ILE A 203 11.09 -0.18 -18.47
N ARG A 204 10.31 -1.26 -18.49
CA ARG A 204 10.32 -2.29 -17.44
C ARG A 204 11.24 -3.43 -17.86
N ARG A 205 12.25 -3.71 -17.05
CA ARG A 205 13.18 -4.84 -17.22
C ARG A 205 12.54 -6.15 -16.77
N LYS A 206 13.16 -7.28 -17.12
CA LYS A 206 12.69 -8.63 -16.76
C LYS A 206 12.67 -8.90 -15.25
N ASP A 207 13.51 -8.19 -14.51
CA ASP A 207 13.62 -8.20 -13.04
C ASP A 207 12.61 -7.25 -12.36
N ALA A 208 11.56 -6.83 -13.07
CA ALA A 208 10.56 -5.87 -12.62
C ALA A 208 11.08 -4.47 -12.25
N HIS A 209 12.33 -4.14 -12.57
CA HIS A 209 12.86 -2.79 -12.35
C HIS A 209 12.49 -1.85 -13.50
N TYR A 210 12.26 -0.59 -13.15
CA TYR A 210 11.96 0.48 -14.09
C TYR A 210 13.22 1.32 -14.35
N CYS A 211 13.43 1.62 -15.64
CA CYS A 211 14.52 2.46 -16.12
C CYS A 211 13.97 3.55 -17.05
N LEU A 212 14.65 4.69 -17.11
CA LEU A 212 14.38 5.71 -18.11
C LEU A 212 14.94 5.33 -19.48
N THR A 213 14.23 5.75 -20.51
CA THR A 213 14.68 5.72 -21.90
C THR A 213 15.58 6.91 -22.24
N ALA A 214 16.36 6.79 -23.32
CA ALA A 214 17.15 7.91 -23.83
C ALA A 214 16.27 9.10 -24.28
N SER A 215 15.08 8.83 -24.82
CA SER A 215 14.09 9.86 -25.17
C SER A 215 13.61 10.63 -23.94
N ALA A 216 13.29 9.94 -22.83
CA ALA A 216 12.91 10.61 -21.58
C ALA A 216 14.04 11.46 -21.00
N LEU A 217 15.29 10.98 -21.04
CA LEU A 217 16.44 11.75 -20.57
C LEU A 217 16.64 13.05 -21.37
N LYS A 218 16.41 13.02 -22.69
CA LYS A 218 16.44 14.23 -23.53
C LYS A 218 15.35 15.23 -23.14
N VAL A 219 14.12 14.74 -22.86
CA VAL A 219 12.99 15.60 -22.46
C VAL A 219 13.21 16.24 -21.09
N LEU A 220 13.78 15.51 -20.13
CA LEU A 220 14.09 16.04 -18.79
C LEU A 220 15.25 17.05 -18.80
N GLY A 221 16.04 17.10 -19.87
CA GLY A 221 17.20 17.97 -19.99
C GLY A 221 18.31 17.68 -18.97
N THR A 222 19.35 18.50 -18.94
CA THR A 222 20.45 18.41 -17.96
C THR A 222 20.78 19.81 -17.45
N VAL A 223 20.97 19.94 -16.15
CA VAL A 223 21.40 21.21 -15.53
C VAL A 223 22.86 21.08 -15.11
N LYS A 224 23.74 21.95 -15.59
CA LYS A 224 25.17 21.98 -15.23
C LYS A 224 25.40 22.74 -13.91
N ARG A 225 24.88 22.23 -12.80
CA ARG A 225 25.09 22.77 -11.44
C ARG A 225 25.40 21.63 -10.46
N ARG A 226 25.86 21.98 -9.25
CA ARG A 226 26.13 20.99 -8.18
C ARG A 226 24.90 20.13 -7.83
N SER A 227 23.69 20.67 -8.01
CA SER A 227 22.41 19.97 -7.88
C SER A 227 21.99 19.22 -9.16
N SER A 228 22.92 18.92 -10.08
CA SER A 228 22.57 18.23 -11.31
C SER A 228 21.99 16.84 -10.98
N PRO A 229 20.94 16.41 -11.71
CA PRO A 229 20.38 15.08 -11.53
C PRO A 229 21.41 13.96 -11.74
N ASP A 230 22.43 14.20 -12.56
CA ASP A 230 23.48 13.21 -12.86
C ASP A 230 24.47 13.06 -11.68
N ILE A 231 24.82 14.16 -10.99
CA ILE A 231 25.58 14.11 -9.73
C ILE A 231 24.74 13.42 -8.65
N ALA A 232 23.46 13.75 -8.54
CA ALA A 232 22.57 13.12 -7.57
C ALA A 232 22.46 11.61 -7.81
N ARG A 233 22.30 11.19 -9.08
CA ARG A 233 22.30 9.78 -9.47
C ARG A 233 23.61 9.08 -9.13
N PHE A 234 24.75 9.72 -9.41
CA PHE A 234 26.06 9.15 -9.10
C PHE A 234 26.26 8.97 -7.58
N LEU A 235 25.88 9.96 -6.78
CA LEU A 235 25.91 9.88 -5.32
C LEU A 235 24.96 8.79 -4.79
N ASP A 236 23.78 8.66 -5.38
CA ASP A 236 22.80 7.64 -4.99
C ASP A 236 23.32 6.23 -5.32
N LEU A 237 23.94 6.02 -6.48
CA LEU A 237 24.62 4.77 -6.84
C LEU A 237 25.77 4.45 -5.88
N ALA A 238 26.59 5.44 -5.53
CA ALA A 238 27.71 5.25 -4.59
C ALA A 238 27.22 4.86 -3.18
N ARG A 239 26.07 5.40 -2.72
CA ARG A 239 25.46 4.99 -1.44
C ARG A 239 24.88 3.58 -1.47
N ARG A 240 24.35 3.15 -2.62
CA ARG A 240 23.77 1.81 -2.78
C ARG A 240 24.83 0.70 -2.80
N GLY A 241 26.11 1.05 -2.96
CA GLY A 241 27.21 0.09 -2.95
C GLY A 241 26.99 -1.01 -4.00
N THR A 242 27.08 -0.64 -5.26
CA THR A 242 27.41 -1.63 -6.31
C THR A 242 28.80 -2.17 -6.09
#